data_AF-A0A4V6PMD0-F1
#
_entry.id   AF-A0A4V6PMD0-F1
#
_cell.length_a   1.000
_cell.length_b   1.000
_cell.length_c   1.000
_cell.angle_alpha   90.00
_cell.angle_beta   90.00
_cell.angle_gamma   90.00
#
_symmetry.space_group_name_H-M   'P 1'
#
loop_
_entity.id
_entity.type
_entity.pdbx_description
1 polymer ?
#
loop_
_entity_poly.entity_id
_entity_poly.type
_entity_poly.pdbx_seq_one_letter_code
_entity_poly.pdbx_strand_id
1 'polypeptide(L)'
;MKAYTIKEAAKEINISHGIIRKWVKEFDGLLDIPRTKQGARIYTESEIELFQEIKQRFANKESKESVREWLLIRHEPVVETISEPEEVTVPMDSNPLDNDLDPVPNPDESESPETQEISLELVSSPEQESAIATHELLNNANLFFEAMDTYKQTFLSEVKSEIRSVVRKEVLDEVKKEIQKGSCITVKSLSDAVYKSSENTKEEIKELSAAIEKNGEQTTDSLKYLSNSIANVSIETAEEIYSLSKQVAETSEGLSHYMDVTNEEITNLTEAITKEREIHLEEREHLSREIIKREAAFQNMLTSFRDVAATKEKKWWKFWS
;
A
#
# COMPACT_ATOMS: atom_id res chain seq x y z
N MET A 1 -9.44 31.00 -7.92
CA MET A 1 -9.01 29.70 -8.45
C MET A 1 -8.49 29.90 -9.87
N LYS A 2 -7.22 29.59 -10.12
CA LYS A 2 -6.67 29.56 -11.47
C LYS A 2 -7.05 28.22 -12.12
N ALA A 3 -7.52 28.27 -13.36
CA ALA A 3 -7.85 27.09 -14.14
C ALA A 3 -6.82 26.97 -15.28
N TYR A 4 -6.17 25.83 -15.36
CA TYR A 4 -5.14 25.52 -16.34
C TYR A 4 -5.70 24.63 -17.44
N THR A 5 -5.31 24.87 -18.67
CA THR A 5 -5.59 23.95 -19.77
C THR A 5 -4.64 22.75 -19.73
N ILE A 6 -4.95 21.65 -20.43
CA ILE A 6 -4.05 20.47 -20.47
C ILE A 6 -2.62 20.81 -20.93
N LYS A 7 -2.47 21.85 -21.75
CA LYS A 7 -1.17 22.30 -22.25
C LYS A 7 -0.40 23.07 -21.18
N GLU A 8 -1.09 23.82 -20.33
CA GLU A 8 -0.50 24.58 -19.24
C GLU A 8 -0.18 23.67 -18.06
N ALA A 9 -1.10 22.77 -17.69
CA ALA A 9 -0.86 21.74 -16.68
C ALA A 9 0.36 20.87 -17.05
N ALA A 10 0.48 20.46 -18.31
CA ALA A 10 1.64 19.72 -18.83
C ALA A 10 2.97 20.48 -18.69
N LYS A 11 2.96 21.80 -18.87
CA LYS A 11 4.14 22.64 -18.69
C LYS A 11 4.51 22.74 -17.22
N GLU A 12 3.53 22.94 -16.35
CA GLU A 12 3.73 23.05 -14.89
C GLU A 12 4.30 21.75 -14.29
N ILE A 13 3.79 20.59 -14.69
CA ILE A 13 4.28 19.30 -14.18
C ILE A 13 5.49 18.74 -14.96
N ASN A 14 5.95 19.43 -16.00
CA ASN A 14 7.02 19.01 -16.91
C ASN A 14 6.84 17.57 -17.43
N ILE A 15 5.66 17.28 -17.99
CA ILE A 15 5.29 15.97 -18.58
C ILE A 15 4.60 16.22 -19.92
N SER A 16 4.78 15.33 -20.89
CA SER A 16 4.05 15.40 -22.17
C SER A 16 2.54 15.30 -21.94
N HIS A 17 1.76 16.13 -22.64
CA HIS A 17 0.30 16.12 -22.60
C HIS A 17 -0.34 14.74 -22.90
N GLY A 18 0.39 13.84 -23.55
CA GLY A 18 -0.06 12.49 -23.89
C GLY A 18 -0.03 11.55 -22.69
N ILE A 19 0.91 11.76 -21.75
CA ILE A 19 1.00 10.98 -20.52
C ILE A 19 -0.13 11.38 -19.57
N ILE A 20 -0.44 12.68 -19.45
CA ILE A 20 -1.62 13.14 -18.71
C ILE A 20 -2.87 12.47 -19.27
N ARG A 21 -3.08 12.47 -20.60
CA ARG A 21 -4.23 11.77 -21.20
C ARG A 21 -4.25 10.27 -20.90
N LYS A 22 -3.08 9.62 -20.87
CA LYS A 22 -2.98 8.20 -20.50
C LYS A 22 -3.37 8.00 -19.04
N TRP A 23 -2.87 8.81 -18.12
CA TRP A 23 -3.23 8.75 -16.69
C TRP A 23 -4.71 9.01 -16.47
N VAL A 24 -5.29 10.02 -17.11
CA VAL A 24 -6.74 10.27 -17.05
C VAL A 24 -7.55 9.06 -17.54
N LYS A 25 -7.05 8.31 -18.52
CA LYS A 25 -7.70 7.08 -19.01
C LYS A 25 -7.42 5.86 -18.11
N GLU A 26 -6.23 5.78 -17.53
CA GLU A 26 -5.81 4.67 -16.66
C GLU A 26 -6.41 4.77 -15.25
N PHE A 27 -6.72 5.97 -14.79
CA PHE A 27 -7.36 6.27 -13.51
C PHE A 27 -8.78 6.84 -13.71
N ASP A 28 -9.45 6.43 -14.79
CA ASP A 28 -10.84 6.82 -15.08
C ASP A 28 -11.75 6.37 -13.93
N GLY A 29 -12.56 7.29 -13.41
CA GLY A 29 -13.40 7.07 -12.22
C GLY A 29 -12.74 7.39 -10.86
N LEU A 30 -11.41 7.55 -10.79
CA LEU A 30 -10.70 7.96 -9.55
C LEU A 30 -10.21 9.42 -9.63
N LEU A 31 -9.92 9.93 -10.83
CA LEU A 31 -9.57 11.34 -11.05
C LEU A 31 -10.79 12.09 -11.60
N ASP A 32 -11.49 12.82 -10.74
CA ASP A 32 -12.59 13.68 -11.17
C ASP A 32 -12.05 15.02 -11.70
N ILE A 33 -12.02 15.18 -13.02
CA ILE A 33 -11.48 16.38 -13.67
C ILE A 33 -12.63 17.32 -14.00
N PRO A 34 -12.67 18.52 -13.39
CA PRO A 34 -13.72 19.47 -13.63
C PRO A 34 -13.78 19.86 -15.11
N ARG A 35 -15.00 20.02 -15.60
CA ARG A 35 -15.27 20.49 -16.96
C ARG A 35 -15.89 21.86 -16.92
N THR A 36 -15.54 22.71 -17.88
CA THR A 36 -16.19 23.99 -18.08
C THR A 36 -17.64 23.80 -18.55
N LYS A 37 -18.45 24.85 -18.50
CA LYS A 37 -19.81 24.87 -19.06
C LYS A 37 -19.87 24.54 -20.56
N GLN A 38 -18.72 24.57 -21.26
CA GLN A 38 -18.55 24.20 -22.67
C GLN A 38 -18.02 22.76 -22.86
N GLY A 39 -17.88 21.98 -21.77
CA GLY A 39 -17.43 20.59 -21.79
C GLY A 39 -15.92 20.38 -21.90
N ALA A 40 -15.12 21.45 -21.89
CA ALA A 40 -13.66 21.37 -21.92
C ALA A 40 -13.10 21.01 -20.54
N ARG A 41 -12.10 20.13 -20.48
CA ARG A 41 -11.41 19.75 -19.24
C ARG A 41 -10.55 20.91 -18.75
N ILE A 42 -10.72 21.30 -17.50
CA ILE A 42 -9.90 22.29 -16.80
C ILE A 42 -9.16 21.61 -15.66
N TYR A 43 -7.92 22.03 -15.44
CA TYR A 43 -7.08 21.54 -14.38
C TYR A 43 -6.95 22.60 -13.29
N THR A 44 -7.35 22.30 -12.06
CA THR A 44 -7.15 23.20 -10.91
C THR A 44 -5.81 22.93 -10.22
N GLU A 45 -5.41 23.79 -9.28
CA GLU A 45 -4.16 23.64 -8.53
C GLU A 45 -4.09 22.28 -7.78
N SER A 46 -5.21 21.82 -7.20
CA SER A 46 -5.28 20.52 -6.52
C SER A 46 -5.06 19.33 -7.46
N GLU A 47 -5.55 19.41 -8.70
CA GLU A 47 -5.32 18.36 -9.70
C GLU A 47 -3.87 18.36 -10.19
N ILE A 48 -3.24 19.54 -10.29
CA ILE A 48 -1.82 19.66 -10.63
C ILE A 48 -0.96 19.02 -9.55
N GLU A 49 -1.25 19.26 -8.28
CA GLU A 49 -0.57 18.62 -7.13
C GLU A 49 -0.73 17.09 -7.17
N LEU A 50 -1.95 16.58 -7.39
CA LEU A 50 -2.19 15.14 -7.55
C LEU A 50 -1.35 14.53 -8.68
N PHE A 51 -1.26 15.21 -9.84
CA PHE A 51 -0.41 14.74 -10.94
C PHE A 51 1.09 14.79 -10.62
N GLN A 52 1.54 15.74 -9.79
CA GLN A 52 2.91 15.77 -9.30
C GLN A 52 3.21 14.62 -8.35
N GLU A 53 2.29 14.28 -7.46
CA GLU A 53 2.42 13.13 -6.56
C GLU A 53 2.44 11.80 -7.33
N ILE A 54 1.54 11.64 -8.31
CA ILE A 54 1.52 10.48 -9.22
C ILE A 54 2.87 10.37 -9.96
N LYS A 55 3.43 11.49 -10.42
CA LYS A 55 4.76 11.53 -11.05
C LYS A 55 5.86 11.03 -10.12
N GLN A 56 5.86 11.46 -8.86
CA GLN A 56 6.86 11.02 -7.87
C GLN A 56 6.75 9.52 -7.59
N ARG A 57 5.54 8.99 -7.47
CA ARG A 57 5.30 7.54 -7.26
C ARG A 57 5.77 6.69 -8.43
N PHE A 58 5.49 7.13 -9.66
CA PHE A 58 6.05 6.47 -10.85
C PHE A 58 7.58 6.58 -10.93
N ALA A 59 8.18 7.68 -10.45
CA ALA A 59 9.64 7.81 -10.36
C ALA A 59 10.25 6.81 -9.35
N ASN A 60 9.51 6.47 -8.29
CA ASN A 60 9.89 5.47 -7.29
C ASN A 60 9.69 4.01 -7.74
N LYS A 61 9.35 3.78 -9.02
CA LYS A 61 9.05 2.45 -9.62
C LYS A 61 7.85 1.73 -9.01
N GLU A 62 6.92 2.46 -8.40
CA GLU A 62 5.67 1.85 -7.93
C GLU A 62 4.87 1.30 -9.12
N SER A 63 4.27 0.13 -8.92
CA SER A 63 3.43 -0.50 -9.93
C SER A 63 2.16 0.34 -10.13
N LYS A 64 1.55 0.24 -11.32
CA LYS A 64 0.31 0.97 -11.63
C LYS A 64 -0.83 0.66 -10.66
N GLU A 65 -0.86 -0.56 -10.11
CA GLU A 65 -1.87 -1.03 -9.16
C GLU A 65 -1.65 -0.40 -7.78
N SER A 66 -0.40 -0.28 -7.33
CA SER A 66 -0.06 0.41 -6.08
C SER A 66 -0.46 1.90 -6.09
N VAL A 67 -0.33 2.57 -7.25
CA VAL A 67 -0.79 3.97 -7.39
C VAL A 67 -2.32 4.06 -7.37
N ARG A 68 -3.04 3.05 -7.88
CA ARG A 68 -4.52 2.99 -7.79
C ARG A 68 -4.99 2.76 -6.37
N GLU A 69 -4.38 1.82 -5.64
CA GLU A 69 -4.70 1.58 -4.24
C GLU A 69 -4.46 2.82 -3.39
N TRP A 70 -3.36 3.53 -3.60
CA TRP A 70 -3.09 4.78 -2.91
C TRP A 70 -4.14 5.87 -3.22
N LEU A 71 -4.57 6.00 -4.49
CA LEU A 71 -5.65 6.90 -4.87
C LEU A 71 -6.99 6.50 -4.23
N LEU A 72 -7.26 5.20 -4.10
CA LEU A 72 -8.47 4.67 -3.46
C LEU A 72 -8.49 5.00 -1.96
N ILE A 73 -7.39 4.71 -1.25
CA ILE A 73 -7.23 4.97 0.19
C ILE A 73 -7.37 6.47 0.50
N ARG A 74 -6.96 7.35 -0.42
CA ARG A 74 -7.09 8.81 -0.24
C ARG A 74 -8.52 9.33 -0.47
N HIS A 75 -9.32 8.66 -1.30
CA HIS A 75 -10.69 9.08 -1.63
C HIS A 75 -11.76 8.39 -0.77
N GLU A 76 -11.42 7.35 -0.02
CA GLU A 76 -12.37 6.68 0.88
C GLU A 76 -12.35 7.33 2.27
N PRO A 77 -13.47 7.89 2.76
CA PRO A 77 -13.56 8.29 4.16
C PRO A 77 -13.50 7.04 5.03
N VAL A 78 -12.60 7.09 6.02
CA VAL A 78 -12.48 6.14 7.12
C VAL A 78 -13.86 5.73 7.64
N VAL A 79 -14.29 4.52 7.32
CA VAL A 79 -15.29 3.82 8.14
C VAL A 79 -14.52 3.00 9.15
N GLU A 80 -14.40 3.57 10.35
CA GLU A 80 -14.07 2.84 11.56
C GLU A 80 -14.98 1.61 11.67
N THR A 81 -14.40 0.42 11.73
CA THR A 81 -14.97 -0.69 12.49
C THR A 81 -13.84 -1.43 13.19
N ILE A 82 -13.66 -1.11 14.47
CA ILE A 82 -12.97 -1.93 15.46
C ILE A 82 -14.06 -2.53 16.38
N SER A 83 -13.85 -3.79 16.77
CA SER A 83 -14.56 -4.61 17.78
C SER A 83 -15.83 -5.35 17.33
N GLU A 84 -16.10 -6.62 17.63
CA GLU A 84 -15.39 -7.80 18.18
C GLU A 84 -16.41 -9.01 18.09
N PRO A 85 -16.23 -10.19 18.73
CA PRO A 85 -16.09 -11.54 18.15
C PRO A 85 -17.36 -12.45 18.12
N GLU A 86 -17.16 -13.75 17.79
CA GLU A 86 -18.10 -14.92 17.72
C GLU A 86 -18.63 -15.25 16.29
N GLU A 87 -18.73 -16.49 15.79
CA GLU A 87 -18.35 -17.84 16.24
C GLU A 87 -18.32 -18.77 15.00
N VAL A 88 -17.29 -19.62 14.93
CA VAL A 88 -17.24 -21.02 14.45
C VAL A 88 -18.31 -21.52 13.44
N THR A 89 -17.86 -21.96 12.25
CA THR A 89 -18.08 -23.35 11.78
C THR A 89 -16.97 -23.78 10.82
N VAL A 90 -16.10 -24.67 11.31
CA VAL A 90 -15.17 -25.50 10.54
C VAL A 90 -15.88 -26.83 10.26
N PRO A 91 -15.69 -27.47 9.09
CA PRO A 91 -15.68 -28.92 9.02
C PRO A 91 -14.25 -29.39 8.78
N MET A 92 -13.71 -29.97 9.84
CA MET A 92 -12.47 -30.72 9.92
C MET A 92 -12.85 -32.20 9.80
N ASP A 93 -12.26 -32.91 8.85
CA ASP A 93 -12.15 -34.38 8.83
C ASP A 93 -10.73 -34.66 8.29
N SER A 94 -9.71 -34.84 9.12
CA SER A 94 -9.37 -36.00 9.96
C SER A 94 -8.80 -37.19 9.16
N ASN A 95 -7.48 -37.13 8.91
CA ASN A 95 -6.38 -38.13 9.06
C ASN A 95 -6.57 -39.61 8.58
N PRO A 96 -5.49 -40.43 8.38
CA PRO A 96 -4.10 -40.28 8.85
C PRO A 96 -2.94 -40.68 7.89
N LEU A 97 -1.74 -40.22 8.27
CA LEU A 97 -0.41 -40.88 8.24
C LEU A 97 -0.10 -41.97 7.19
N ASP A 98 0.91 -41.68 6.36
CA ASP A 98 2.07 -42.54 6.03
C ASP A 98 3.17 -41.57 5.49
N ASN A 99 4.17 -41.18 6.30
CA ASN A 99 5.49 -41.80 6.36
C ASN A 99 5.97 -42.37 5.02
N ASP A 100 6.74 -41.59 4.27
CA ASP A 100 7.96 -42.10 3.65
C ASP A 100 8.98 -40.97 3.50
N LEU A 101 10.03 -41.10 4.31
CA LEU A 101 11.27 -40.36 4.28
C LEU A 101 12.11 -40.92 3.13
N ASP A 102 12.41 -40.10 2.13
CA ASP A 102 13.46 -40.40 1.16
C ASP A 102 14.84 -40.37 1.86
N PRO A 103 15.61 -41.47 1.86
CA PRO A 103 16.98 -41.45 2.35
C PRO A 103 17.94 -41.11 1.21
N VAL A 104 18.63 -40.00 1.37
CA VAL A 104 19.86 -39.65 0.66
C VAL A 104 20.95 -40.68 1.01
N PRO A 105 21.59 -41.35 0.04
CA PRO A 105 22.82 -42.09 0.29
C PRO A 105 24.02 -41.32 -0.26
N ASN A 106 25.04 -41.24 0.57
CA ASN A 106 26.43 -40.94 0.22
C ASN A 106 27.28 -41.91 1.08
N PRO A 107 28.57 -42.10 0.81
CA PRO A 107 29.28 -42.46 -0.41
C PRO A 107 30.03 -43.81 -0.21
N ASP A 108 30.62 -44.41 -1.24
CA ASP A 108 31.99 -44.93 -1.15
C ASP A 108 32.49 -45.50 -2.48
N GLU A 109 33.74 -45.12 -2.77
CA GLU A 109 34.60 -45.64 -3.81
C GLU A 109 35.06 -47.08 -3.50
N SER A 110 35.14 -47.93 -4.52
CA SER A 110 36.20 -48.93 -4.57
C SER A 110 36.44 -49.38 -6.01
N GLU A 111 37.56 -48.92 -6.58
CA GLU A 111 38.22 -49.55 -7.71
C GLU A 111 38.74 -50.95 -7.29
N SER A 112 38.60 -51.95 -8.18
CA SER A 112 39.76 -52.77 -8.56
C SER A 112 39.48 -53.52 -9.87
N PRO A 113 40.52 -53.70 -10.72
CA PRO A 113 40.39 -54.28 -12.05
C PRO A 113 40.48 -55.82 -12.00
N GLU A 114 39.63 -56.45 -12.81
CA GLU A 114 39.64 -57.88 -13.09
C GLU A 114 40.89 -58.29 -13.90
N THR A 115 41.62 -59.24 -13.36
CA THR A 115 42.72 -59.96 -13.99
C THR A 115 42.21 -60.94 -15.04
N GLN A 116 42.79 -60.86 -16.24
CA GLN A 116 42.59 -61.78 -17.36
C GLN A 116 43.09 -63.19 -17.00
N GLU A 117 42.20 -64.18 -17.07
CA GLU A 117 42.54 -65.61 -17.07
C GLU A 117 42.96 -66.05 -18.47
N ILE A 118 44.21 -66.50 -18.61
CA ILE A 118 44.70 -67.20 -19.79
C ILE A 118 44.48 -68.70 -19.55
N SER A 119 43.59 -69.28 -20.34
CA SER A 119 43.41 -70.73 -20.47
C SER A 119 44.62 -71.36 -21.18
N LEU A 120 45.17 -72.44 -20.62
CA LEU A 120 45.99 -73.38 -21.38
C LEU A 120 45.61 -74.80 -20.99
N GLU A 121 45.05 -75.46 -21.99
CA GLU A 121 44.37 -76.74 -21.99
C GLU A 121 45.39 -77.88 -21.97
N LEU A 122 45.16 -78.81 -21.05
CA LEU A 122 45.87 -80.07 -20.89
C LEU A 122 45.24 -81.11 -21.83
N VAL A 123 46.00 -81.66 -22.79
CA VAL A 123 45.66 -82.94 -23.45
C VAL A 123 46.90 -83.83 -23.54
N SER A 124 46.67 -85.07 -23.12
CA SER A 124 47.55 -86.19 -22.83
C SER A 124 47.92 -87.07 -24.04
N SER A 125 49.20 -87.52 -24.06
CA SER A 125 49.82 -88.88 -24.32
C SER A 125 49.21 -89.90 -25.33
N PRO A 126 49.89 -91.03 -25.72
CA PRO A 126 51.27 -91.56 -25.48
C PRO A 126 51.97 -92.03 -26.81
N GLU A 127 53.24 -92.48 -26.88
CA GLU A 127 53.80 -93.86 -26.67
C GLU A 127 55.34 -93.84 -26.99
N GLN A 128 56.23 -94.33 -26.10
CA GLN A 128 57.07 -95.58 -26.15
C GLN A 128 58.12 -95.67 -27.30
N GLU A 129 59.37 -96.14 -27.17
CA GLU A 129 60.16 -96.96 -26.22
C GLU A 129 61.68 -96.76 -26.53
N SER A 130 62.59 -96.70 -25.56
CA SER A 130 63.54 -97.77 -25.14
C SER A 130 64.73 -97.06 -24.44
N ALA A 131 65.57 -97.60 -23.57
CA ALA A 131 65.79 -98.88 -22.94
C ALA A 131 66.60 -98.60 -21.65
N ILE A 132 66.23 -99.27 -20.56
CA ILE A 132 67.11 -99.98 -19.61
C ILE A 132 68.25 -99.16 -18.94
N ALA A 133 68.10 -98.97 -17.61
CA ALA A 133 69.13 -98.68 -16.58
C ALA A 133 69.28 -97.24 -16.01
N THR A 134 68.22 -96.61 -15.46
CA THR A 134 68.33 -95.34 -14.69
C THR A 134 67.24 -95.08 -13.62
N HIS A 135 66.51 -96.08 -13.13
CA HIS A 135 65.29 -95.87 -12.32
C HIS A 135 65.53 -95.29 -10.90
N GLU A 136 66.74 -95.39 -10.36
CA GLU A 136 67.07 -94.95 -8.99
C GLU A 136 67.64 -93.51 -8.93
N LEU A 137 68.28 -93.04 -10.01
CA LEU A 137 68.74 -91.65 -10.11
C LEU A 137 67.61 -90.69 -10.53
N LEU A 138 66.67 -91.12 -11.38
CA LEU A 138 65.55 -90.29 -11.83
C LEU A 138 64.51 -90.02 -10.74
N ASN A 139 64.22 -91.01 -9.88
CA ASN A 139 63.30 -90.81 -8.75
C ASN A 139 63.89 -89.86 -7.70
N ASN A 140 65.19 -89.96 -7.40
CA ASN A 140 65.86 -89.05 -6.47
C ASN A 140 65.99 -87.62 -7.02
N ALA A 141 66.19 -87.48 -8.34
CA ALA A 141 66.19 -86.17 -8.99
C ALA A 141 64.80 -85.51 -8.97
N ASN A 142 63.72 -86.27 -9.23
CA ASN A 142 62.35 -85.75 -9.15
C ASN A 142 61.96 -85.37 -7.73
N LEU A 143 62.35 -86.17 -6.72
CA LEU A 143 62.11 -85.84 -5.30
C LEU A 143 62.85 -84.56 -4.89
N PHE A 144 64.05 -84.34 -5.44
CA PHE A 144 64.81 -83.11 -5.20
C PHE A 144 64.18 -81.90 -5.88
N PHE A 145 63.70 -82.02 -7.13
CA PHE A 145 62.98 -80.94 -7.80
C PHE A 145 61.65 -80.61 -7.11
N GLU A 146 60.92 -81.61 -6.62
CA GLU A 146 59.69 -81.42 -5.84
C GLU A 146 59.95 -80.79 -4.47
N ALA A 147 61.02 -81.22 -3.78
CA ALA A 147 61.49 -80.58 -2.55
C ALA A 147 61.95 -79.13 -2.79
N MET A 148 62.55 -78.86 -3.95
CA MET A 148 63.01 -77.52 -4.32
C MET A 148 61.85 -76.60 -4.74
N ASP A 149 60.83 -77.14 -5.41
CA ASP A 149 59.60 -76.41 -5.72
C ASP A 149 58.75 -76.15 -4.47
N THR A 150 58.65 -77.11 -3.55
CA THR A 150 57.99 -76.88 -2.26
C THR A 150 58.74 -75.87 -1.40
N TYR A 151 60.08 -75.89 -1.36
CA TYR A 151 60.90 -74.85 -0.71
C TYR A 151 60.70 -73.47 -1.36
N LYS A 152 60.69 -73.39 -2.69
CA LYS A 152 60.45 -72.15 -3.43
C LYS A 152 59.05 -71.60 -3.13
N GLN A 153 58.03 -72.44 -3.10
CA GLN A 153 56.65 -72.02 -2.80
C GLN A 153 56.49 -71.60 -1.35
N THR A 154 57.09 -72.32 -0.40
CA THR A 154 57.07 -71.92 1.02
C THR A 154 57.82 -70.62 1.24
N PHE A 155 59.04 -70.48 0.73
CA PHE A 155 59.82 -69.24 0.82
C PHE A 155 59.09 -68.06 0.15
N LEU A 156 58.53 -68.23 -1.05
CA LEU A 156 57.74 -67.18 -1.69
C LEU A 156 56.49 -66.84 -0.88
N SER A 157 55.81 -67.83 -0.29
CA SER A 157 54.64 -67.58 0.54
C SER A 157 54.99 -66.85 1.83
N GLU A 158 56.12 -67.20 2.44
CA GLU A 158 56.62 -66.64 3.69
C GLU A 158 57.09 -65.20 3.45
N VAL A 159 57.96 -64.98 2.46
CA VAL A 159 58.39 -63.64 2.04
C VAL A 159 57.20 -62.79 1.60
N LYS A 160 56.25 -63.33 0.84
CA LYS A 160 55.06 -62.59 0.42
C LYS A 160 54.11 -62.30 1.59
N SER A 161 54.13 -63.11 2.65
CA SER A 161 53.36 -62.87 3.88
C SER A 161 54.05 -61.84 4.78
N GLU A 162 55.38 -61.92 4.92
CA GLU A 162 56.23 -61.01 5.67
C GLU A 162 56.14 -59.61 5.08
N ILE A 163 56.37 -59.48 3.77
CA ILE A 163 56.24 -58.21 3.04
C ILE A 163 54.81 -57.67 3.16
N ARG A 164 53.77 -58.50 3.03
CA ARG A 164 52.38 -58.01 3.20
C ARG A 164 52.11 -57.54 4.63
N SER A 165 52.63 -58.23 5.63
CA SER A 165 52.34 -57.90 7.03
C SER A 165 53.08 -56.62 7.45
N VAL A 166 54.36 -56.51 7.09
CA VAL A 166 55.21 -55.36 7.41
C VAL A 166 54.71 -54.12 6.67
N VAL A 167 54.49 -54.23 5.34
CA VAL A 167 54.01 -53.08 4.54
C VAL A 167 52.61 -52.67 4.99
N ARG A 168 51.66 -53.59 5.22
CA ARG A 168 50.34 -53.16 5.70
C ARG A 168 50.41 -52.52 7.07
N LYS A 169 51.19 -53.07 8.01
CA LYS A 169 51.24 -52.55 9.37
C LYS A 169 51.92 -51.19 9.41
N GLU A 170 53.07 -51.04 8.77
CA GLU A 170 53.81 -49.78 8.70
C GLU A 170 53.04 -48.71 7.93
N VAL A 171 52.49 -49.05 6.75
CA VAL A 171 51.66 -48.11 5.98
C VAL A 171 50.38 -47.75 6.74
N LEU A 172 49.69 -48.69 7.40
CA LEU A 172 48.51 -48.37 8.20
C LEU A 172 48.85 -47.48 9.39
N ASP A 173 49.94 -47.74 10.09
CA ASP A 173 50.36 -46.93 11.23
C ASP A 173 50.78 -45.52 10.79
N GLU A 174 51.46 -45.37 9.64
CA GLU A 174 51.85 -44.09 9.07
C GLU A 174 50.64 -43.31 8.54
N VAL A 175 49.75 -43.95 7.80
CA VAL A 175 48.49 -43.35 7.32
C VAL A 175 47.62 -42.91 8.49
N LYS A 176 47.47 -43.75 9.53
CA LYS A 176 46.71 -43.40 10.73
C LYS A 176 47.33 -42.20 11.45
N LYS A 177 48.66 -42.15 11.54
CA LYS A 177 49.39 -41.03 12.15
C LYS A 177 49.23 -39.74 11.34
N GLU A 178 49.31 -39.80 10.02
CA GLU A 178 49.13 -38.64 9.15
C GLU A 178 47.67 -38.15 9.15
N ILE A 179 46.68 -39.07 9.16
CA ILE A 179 45.25 -38.74 9.33
C ILE A 179 45.00 -38.08 10.68
N GLN A 180 45.54 -38.63 11.76
CA GLN A 180 45.36 -38.05 13.11
C GLN A 180 46.00 -36.67 13.21
N LYS A 181 47.18 -36.49 12.63
CA LYS A 181 47.88 -35.20 12.58
C LYS A 181 47.13 -34.19 11.72
N GLY A 182 46.68 -34.60 10.53
CA GLY A 182 45.87 -33.80 9.63
C GLY A 182 44.55 -33.37 10.25
N SER A 183 43.82 -34.32 10.88
CA SER A 183 42.57 -34.06 11.61
C SER A 183 42.75 -33.09 12.77
N CYS A 184 43.83 -33.22 13.54
CA CYS A 184 44.13 -32.28 14.63
C CYS A 184 44.38 -30.85 14.10
N ILE A 185 45.05 -30.71 12.96
CA ILE A 185 45.31 -29.41 12.33
C ILE A 185 44.01 -28.81 11.77
N THR A 186 43.19 -29.60 11.06
CA THR A 186 41.93 -29.10 10.49
C THR A 186 40.94 -28.71 11.59
N VAL A 187 40.79 -29.53 12.63
CA VAL A 187 39.93 -29.22 13.79
C VAL A 187 40.41 -27.98 14.52
N LYS A 188 41.73 -27.82 14.75
CA LYS A 188 42.27 -26.59 15.34
C LYS A 188 41.99 -25.37 14.46
N SER A 189 42.23 -25.46 13.15
CA SER A 189 41.96 -24.34 12.24
C SER A 189 40.49 -23.97 12.19
N LEU A 190 39.59 -24.96 12.23
CA LEU A 190 38.16 -24.74 12.25
C LEU A 190 37.72 -24.13 13.57
N SER A 191 38.25 -24.65 14.69
CA SER A 191 38.02 -24.09 16.02
C SER A 191 38.46 -22.63 16.09
N ASP A 192 39.67 -22.31 15.63
CA ASP A 192 40.20 -20.94 15.62
C ASP A 192 39.36 -20.02 14.71
N ALA A 193 38.92 -20.51 13.55
CA ALA A 193 38.03 -19.77 12.65
C ALA A 193 36.67 -19.50 13.30
N VAL A 194 36.09 -20.49 13.99
CA VAL A 194 34.82 -20.34 14.73
C VAL A 194 34.98 -19.35 15.89
N TYR A 195 36.08 -19.42 16.66
CA TYR A 195 36.35 -18.46 17.73
C TYR A 195 36.49 -17.04 17.18
N LYS A 196 37.27 -16.86 16.11
CA LYS A 196 37.47 -15.56 15.49
C LYS A 196 36.18 -15.01 14.86
N SER A 197 35.38 -15.87 14.25
CA SER A 197 34.05 -15.50 13.73
C SER A 197 33.08 -15.13 14.86
N SER A 198 33.09 -15.87 15.97
CA SER A 198 32.28 -15.56 17.15
C SER A 198 32.69 -14.24 17.81
N GLU A 199 33.98 -13.91 17.79
CA GLU A 199 34.48 -12.63 18.29
C GLU A 199 34.06 -11.48 17.39
N ASN A 200 34.22 -11.61 16.08
CA ASN A 200 33.77 -10.61 15.10
C ASN A 200 32.26 -10.37 15.18
N THR A 201 31.45 -11.43 15.21
CA THR A 201 29.99 -11.30 15.30
C THR A 201 29.55 -10.62 16.60
N LYS A 202 30.25 -10.86 17.72
CA LYS A 202 30.00 -10.15 18.98
C LYS A 202 30.31 -8.65 18.85
N GLU A 203 31.38 -8.28 18.17
CA GLU A 203 31.72 -6.88 17.90
C GLU A 203 30.67 -6.21 17.00
N GLU A 204 30.26 -6.87 15.91
CA GLU A 204 29.22 -6.39 15.01
C GLU A 204 27.87 -6.20 15.72
N ILE A 205 27.48 -7.14 16.58
CA ILE A 205 26.26 -7.02 17.40
C ILE A 205 26.35 -5.80 18.32
N LYS A 206 27.52 -5.53 18.90
CA LYS A 206 27.73 -4.37 19.76
C LYS A 206 27.64 -3.06 18.96
N GLU A 207 28.23 -3.01 17.78
CA GLU A 207 28.13 -1.86 16.89
C GLU A 207 26.68 -1.60 16.46
N LEU A 208 25.96 -2.66 16.08
CA LEU A 208 24.55 -2.58 15.72
C LEU A 208 23.70 -2.08 16.89
N SER A 209 23.96 -2.57 18.11
CA SER A 209 23.27 -2.11 19.32
C SER A 209 23.50 -0.61 19.56
N ALA A 210 24.73 -0.13 19.39
CA ALA A 210 25.05 1.29 19.52
C ALA A 210 24.38 2.14 18.44
N ALA A 211 24.31 1.64 17.20
CA ALA A 211 23.61 2.31 16.12
C ALA A 211 22.09 2.39 16.36
N ILE A 212 21.49 1.32 16.89
CA ILE A 212 20.07 1.28 17.27
C ILE A 212 19.79 2.28 18.40
N GLU A 213 20.62 2.32 19.43
CA GLU A 213 20.47 3.26 20.55
C GLU A 213 20.54 4.71 20.06
N LYS A 214 21.56 5.05 19.27
CA LYS A 214 21.72 6.38 18.68
C LYS A 214 20.54 6.77 17.78
N ASN A 215 20.06 5.86 16.94
CA ASN A 215 18.89 6.12 16.09
C ASN A 215 17.61 6.24 16.92
N GLY A 216 17.50 5.49 18.02
CA GLY A 216 16.41 5.59 18.99
C GLY A 216 16.39 6.95 19.68
N GLU A 217 17.54 7.47 20.08
CA GLU A 217 17.70 8.83 20.63
C GLU A 217 17.28 9.89 19.60
N GLN A 218 17.81 9.82 18.38
CA GLN A 218 17.45 10.78 17.31
C GLN A 218 15.95 10.78 16.98
N THR A 219 15.34 9.59 16.96
CA THR A 219 13.90 9.44 16.74
C THR A 219 13.12 10.06 17.91
N THR A 220 13.57 9.83 19.14
CA THR A 220 12.92 10.38 20.35
C THR A 220 13.00 11.91 20.38
N ASP A 221 14.15 12.49 20.05
CA ASP A 221 14.32 13.94 19.99
C ASP A 221 13.48 14.57 18.89
N SER A 222 13.41 13.91 17.72
CA SER A 222 12.53 14.34 16.62
C SER A 222 11.05 14.28 17.02
N LEU A 223 10.63 13.22 17.72
CA LEU A 223 9.27 13.09 18.25
C LEU A 223 8.96 14.18 19.28
N LYS A 224 9.89 14.51 20.18
CA LYS A 224 9.72 15.62 21.13
C LYS A 224 9.58 16.96 20.40
N TYR A 225 10.42 17.22 19.40
CA TYR A 225 10.34 18.44 18.60
C TYR A 225 8.97 18.55 17.89
N LEU A 226 8.53 17.48 17.23
CA LEU A 226 7.23 17.44 16.58
C LEU A 226 6.09 17.62 17.58
N SER A 227 6.13 16.95 18.73
CA SER A 227 5.13 17.11 19.79
C SER A 227 5.02 18.55 20.28
N ASN A 228 6.15 19.22 20.49
CA ASN A 228 6.16 20.63 20.91
C ASN A 228 5.66 21.56 19.79
N SER A 229 6.03 21.28 18.54
CA SER A 229 5.55 22.04 17.38
C SER A 229 4.04 21.90 17.21
N ILE A 230 3.51 20.69 17.31
CA ILE A 230 2.06 20.41 17.24
C ILE A 230 1.33 21.12 18.39
N ALA A 231 1.87 21.08 19.61
CA ALA A 231 1.27 21.78 20.74
C ALA A 231 1.22 23.30 20.52
N ASN A 232 2.31 23.90 20.02
CA ASN A 232 2.34 25.34 19.74
C ASN A 232 1.38 25.74 18.62
N VAL A 233 1.40 25.01 17.49
CA VAL A 233 0.47 25.26 16.37
C VAL A 233 -0.98 25.06 16.81
N SER A 234 -1.25 24.07 17.66
CA SER A 234 -2.58 23.85 18.21
C SER A 234 -3.05 25.01 19.11
N ILE A 235 -2.15 25.61 19.89
CA ILE A 235 -2.46 26.78 20.72
C ILE A 235 -2.75 27.99 19.81
N GLU A 236 -1.87 28.27 18.85
CA GLU A 236 -2.02 29.38 17.90
C GLU A 236 -3.33 29.26 17.11
N THR A 237 -3.64 28.07 16.59
CA THR A 237 -4.90 27.81 15.87
C THR A 237 -6.11 28.02 16.77
N ALA A 238 -6.05 27.61 18.04
CA ALA A 238 -7.15 27.81 18.99
C ALA A 238 -7.38 29.30 19.29
N GLU A 239 -6.31 30.08 19.42
CA GLU A 239 -6.39 31.54 19.59
C GLU A 239 -6.99 32.23 18.36
N GLU A 240 -6.58 31.82 17.15
CA GLU A 240 -7.15 32.32 15.90
C GLU A 240 -8.65 32.02 15.80
N ILE A 241 -9.06 30.78 16.06
CA ILE A 241 -10.48 30.38 16.07
C ILE A 241 -11.26 31.21 17.08
N TYR A 242 -10.71 31.42 18.28
CA TYR A 242 -11.34 32.24 19.30
C TYR A 242 -11.50 33.70 18.83
N SER A 243 -10.47 34.27 18.21
CA SER A 243 -10.51 35.64 17.68
C SER A 243 -11.56 35.80 16.57
N LEU A 244 -11.64 34.84 15.65
CA LEU A 244 -12.63 34.81 14.58
C LEU A 244 -14.04 34.63 15.15
N SER A 245 -14.22 33.71 16.09
CA SER A 245 -15.50 33.52 16.77
C SER A 245 -15.96 34.79 17.47
N LYS A 246 -15.04 35.54 18.08
CA LYS A 246 -15.33 36.82 18.71
C LYS A 246 -15.76 37.87 17.68
N GLN A 247 -15.04 37.98 16.56
CA GLN A 247 -15.42 38.89 15.48
C GLN A 247 -16.78 38.55 14.87
N VAL A 248 -17.09 37.26 14.69
CA VAL A 248 -18.41 36.80 14.24
C VAL A 248 -19.51 37.17 15.25
N ALA A 249 -19.25 37.03 16.54
CA ALA A 249 -20.20 37.44 17.57
C ALA A 249 -20.45 38.95 17.55
N GLU A 250 -19.41 39.78 17.50
CA GLU A 250 -19.51 41.24 17.46
C GLU A 250 -20.21 41.74 16.20
N THR A 251 -19.90 41.16 15.03
CA THR A 251 -20.57 41.50 13.76
C THR A 251 -22.01 41.05 13.74
N SER A 252 -22.33 39.88 14.30
CA SER A 252 -23.70 39.40 14.45
C SER A 252 -24.53 40.30 15.38
N GLU A 253 -23.96 40.76 16.50
CA GLU A 253 -24.61 41.69 17.41
C GLU A 253 -24.86 43.05 16.73
N GLY A 254 -23.85 43.59 16.05
CA GLY A 254 -24.00 44.82 15.27
C GLY A 254 -25.10 44.71 14.21
N LEU A 255 -25.14 43.61 13.46
CA LEU A 255 -26.17 43.36 12.45
C LEU A 255 -27.57 43.23 13.06
N SER A 256 -27.71 42.58 14.23
CA SER A 256 -28.97 42.53 14.96
C SER A 256 -29.46 43.93 15.32
N HIS A 257 -28.57 44.79 15.82
CA HIS A 257 -28.93 46.16 16.16
C HIS A 257 -29.40 46.96 14.94
N TYR A 258 -28.70 46.85 13.81
CA TYR A 258 -29.16 47.48 12.57
C TYR A 258 -30.51 46.92 12.09
N MET A 259 -30.73 45.61 12.21
CA MET A 259 -32.02 45.01 11.90
C MET A 259 -33.14 45.57 12.78
N ASP A 260 -32.91 45.71 14.09
CA ASP A 260 -33.90 46.29 15.01
C ASP A 260 -34.23 47.74 14.65
N VAL A 261 -33.22 48.57 14.38
CA VAL A 261 -33.41 49.97 13.95
C VAL A 261 -34.17 50.05 12.63
N THR A 262 -33.78 49.25 11.63
CA THR A 262 -34.48 49.25 10.34
C THR A 262 -35.92 48.74 10.47
N ASN A 263 -36.17 47.77 11.33
CA ASN A 263 -37.53 47.31 11.63
C ASN A 263 -38.35 48.43 12.28
N GLU A 264 -37.79 49.16 13.24
CA GLU A 264 -38.43 50.32 13.86
C GLU A 264 -38.77 51.39 12.81
N GLU A 265 -37.82 51.76 11.95
CA GLU A 265 -38.04 52.71 10.85
C GLU A 265 -39.13 52.23 9.87
N ILE A 266 -39.13 50.95 9.50
CA ILE A 266 -40.17 50.35 8.66
C ILE A 266 -41.54 50.42 9.35
N THR A 267 -41.62 50.14 10.65
CA THR A 267 -42.88 50.24 11.39
C THR A 267 -43.39 51.69 11.44
N ASN A 268 -42.50 52.65 11.70
CA ASN A 268 -42.84 54.07 11.72
C ASN A 268 -43.31 54.57 10.34
N LEU A 269 -42.62 54.18 9.27
CA LEU A 269 -43.04 54.49 7.90
C LEU A 269 -44.37 53.86 7.54
N THR A 270 -44.59 52.61 7.96
CA THR A 270 -45.86 51.90 7.77
C THR A 270 -46.99 52.65 8.47
N GLU A 271 -46.78 53.06 9.72
CA GLU A 271 -47.75 53.86 10.48
C GLU A 271 -48.06 55.19 9.77
N ALA A 272 -47.04 55.92 9.33
CA ALA A 272 -47.20 57.19 8.61
C ALA A 272 -48.05 57.03 7.33
N ILE A 273 -47.77 55.99 6.52
CA ILE A 273 -48.54 55.68 5.31
C ILE A 273 -49.98 55.31 5.65
N THR A 274 -50.20 54.51 6.70
CA THR A 274 -51.57 54.14 7.11
C THR A 274 -52.38 55.35 7.53
N LYS A 275 -51.77 56.28 8.28
CA LYS A 275 -52.40 57.52 8.73
C LYS A 275 -52.71 58.46 7.56
N GLU A 276 -51.79 58.62 6.62
CA GLU A 276 -52.02 59.42 5.41
C GLU A 276 -53.19 58.86 4.58
N ARG A 277 -53.23 57.53 4.43
CA ARG A 277 -54.34 56.86 3.74
C ARG A 277 -55.68 57.08 4.44
N GLU A 278 -55.72 57.05 5.76
CA GLU A 278 -56.92 57.30 6.56
C GLU A 278 -57.42 58.74 6.33
N ILE A 279 -56.55 59.74 6.40
CA ILE A 279 -56.89 61.15 6.13
C ILE A 279 -57.50 61.31 4.73
N HIS A 280 -56.89 60.73 3.70
CA HIS A 280 -57.42 60.78 2.34
C HIS A 280 -58.78 60.09 2.17
N LEU A 281 -59.02 59.00 2.91
CA LEU A 281 -60.33 58.34 2.92
C LEU A 281 -61.38 59.24 3.58
N GLU A 282 -61.07 59.86 4.72
CA GLU A 282 -61.95 60.80 5.40
C GLU A 282 -62.29 62.02 4.53
N GLU A 283 -61.30 62.60 3.84
CA GLU A 283 -61.49 63.69 2.88
C GLU A 283 -62.44 63.28 1.75
N ARG A 284 -62.23 62.10 1.17
CA ARG A 284 -63.08 61.55 0.11
C ARG A 284 -64.52 61.33 0.60
N GLU A 285 -64.69 60.81 1.81
CA GLU A 285 -66.01 60.64 2.43
C GLU A 285 -66.68 61.98 2.73
N HIS A 286 -65.94 62.99 3.17
CA HIS A 286 -66.45 64.33 3.35
C HIS A 286 -66.97 64.90 2.02
N LEU A 287 -66.15 64.86 0.97
CA LEU A 287 -66.53 65.35 -0.36
C LEU A 287 -67.75 64.59 -0.89
N SER A 288 -67.80 63.26 -0.71
CA SER A 288 -68.95 62.45 -1.09
C SER A 288 -70.23 62.90 -0.36
N ARG A 289 -70.17 63.13 0.95
CA ARG A 289 -71.29 63.66 1.74
C ARG A 289 -71.74 65.04 1.25
N GLU A 290 -70.80 65.92 0.90
CA GLU A 290 -71.12 67.26 0.41
C GLU A 290 -71.78 67.21 -0.98
N ILE A 291 -71.31 66.35 -1.89
CA ILE A 291 -71.93 66.10 -3.18
C ILE A 291 -73.37 65.58 -3.00
N ILE A 292 -73.58 64.61 -2.11
CA ILE A 292 -74.92 64.08 -1.81
C ILE A 292 -75.86 65.20 -1.30
N LYS A 293 -75.37 66.08 -0.41
CA LYS A 293 -76.15 67.23 0.09
C LYS A 293 -76.48 68.22 -1.03
N ARG A 294 -75.51 68.58 -1.88
CA ARG A 294 -75.71 69.48 -3.02
C ARG A 294 -76.71 68.89 -4.02
N GLU A 295 -76.59 67.60 -4.29
CA GLU A 295 -77.51 66.87 -5.16
C GLU A 295 -78.93 66.88 -4.60
N ALA A 296 -79.11 66.60 -3.30
CA ALA A 296 -80.42 66.67 -2.65
C ALA A 296 -81.04 68.08 -2.72
N ALA A 297 -80.23 69.13 -2.49
CA ALA A 297 -80.69 70.51 -2.62
C ALA A 297 -81.06 70.87 -4.07
N PHE A 298 -80.29 70.39 -5.05
CA PHE A 298 -80.57 70.57 -6.47
C PHE A 298 -81.86 69.87 -6.89
N GLN A 299 -82.09 68.64 -6.44
CA GLN A 299 -83.35 67.93 -6.67
C GLN A 299 -84.54 68.66 -6.03
N ASN A 300 -84.39 69.24 -4.84
CA ASN A 300 -85.41 70.09 -4.22
C ASN A 300 -85.67 71.37 -5.03
N MET A 301 -84.62 71.99 -5.57
CA MET A 301 -84.76 73.14 -6.46
C MET A 301 -85.53 72.74 -7.73
N LEU A 302 -85.14 71.66 -8.40
CA LEU A 302 -85.81 71.16 -9.61
C LEU A 302 -87.29 70.82 -9.36
N THR A 303 -87.61 70.16 -8.25
CA THR A 303 -89.01 69.86 -7.87
C THR A 303 -89.81 71.12 -7.62
N SER A 304 -89.26 72.11 -6.88
CA SER A 304 -89.93 73.40 -6.68
C SER A 304 -90.17 74.16 -8.00
N PHE A 305 -89.22 74.14 -8.95
CA PHE A 305 -89.43 74.70 -10.29
C PHE A 305 -90.53 73.97 -11.06
N ARG A 306 -90.55 72.64 -10.99
CA ARG A 306 -91.60 71.83 -11.62
C ARG A 306 -92.98 72.14 -11.05
N ASP A 307 -93.08 72.29 -9.74
CA ASP A 307 -94.34 72.59 -9.06
C ASP A 307 -94.82 74.03 -9.35
N VAL A 308 -93.91 75.02 -9.35
CA VAL A 308 -94.23 76.40 -9.77
C VAL A 308 -94.65 76.47 -11.25
N ALA A 309 -94.01 75.68 -12.13
CA ALA A 309 -94.40 75.60 -13.53
C ALA A 309 -95.76 74.90 -13.71
N ALA A 310 -96.07 73.89 -12.90
CA ALA A 310 -97.36 73.20 -12.92
C ALA A 310 -98.51 74.07 -12.40
N THR A 311 -98.27 74.90 -11.37
CA THR A 311 -99.28 75.84 -10.84
C THR A 311 -99.54 77.04 -11.77
N LYS A 312 -98.59 77.41 -12.64
CA LYS A 312 -98.84 78.32 -13.77
C LYS A 312 -99.58 77.61 -14.91
N GLU A 313 -100.85 77.30 -14.67
CA GLU A 313 -101.74 76.82 -15.73
C GLU A 313 -101.92 77.88 -16.85
N LYS A 314 -101.43 77.53 -18.05
CA LYS A 314 -101.99 77.81 -19.40
C LYS A 314 -102.69 79.18 -19.64
N LYS A 315 -102.08 80.31 -19.27
CA LYS A 315 -102.59 81.65 -19.67
C LYS A 315 -101.73 82.45 -20.65
N TRP A 316 -100.48 82.06 -20.91
CA TRP A 316 -99.59 82.85 -21.78
C TRP A 316 -99.93 82.82 -23.27
N TRP A 317 -100.68 81.80 -23.75
CA TRP A 317 -101.19 81.75 -25.12
C TRP A 317 -102.60 82.34 -25.29
N LYS A 318 -103.29 82.78 -24.21
CA LYS A 318 -104.64 83.37 -24.30
C LYS A 318 -104.64 84.84 -24.74
N PHE A 319 -103.47 85.44 -24.94
CA PHE A 319 -103.35 86.84 -25.39
C PHE A 319 -103.51 86.99 -26.91
N TRP A 320 -103.55 85.88 -27.66
CA TRP A 320 -103.69 85.85 -29.13
C TRP A 320 -105.00 85.17 -29.57
N SER A 321 -106.05 85.25 -28.75
CA SER A 321 -107.42 84.83 -29.08
C SER A 321 -108.42 85.93 -28.73
#